data_AF-A0A078A313-F1
#
_entry.id   AF-A0A078A313-F1
#
_cell.length_a   1.000
_cell.length_b   1.000
_cell.length_c   1.000
_cell.angle_alpha   90.00
_cell.angle_beta   90.00
_cell.angle_gamma   90.00
#
_symmetry.space_group_name_H-M   'P 1'
#
loop_
_entity.id
_entity.type
_entity.pdbx_description
1 polymer ?
#
loop_
_entity_poly.entity_id
_entity_poly.type
_entity_poly.pdbx_seq_one_letter_code
_entity_poly.pdbx_strand_id
1 'polypeptide(L)'
;MNLGAKGKRLVLHFDVNKTVVMKDSSKGLSSVTMTVCNILANAVWGRLVSKKIAADKEEIQWTLAYDQLTEKRPVHLITEEQPDEIISFREYLDRYFPLKSKQQIPDNAERDRANQENDVIRNTKLINFTKPGNPGTKFKNHFEKMIKSLSLPKAAREELGIPEDAGNQVFSKGLSQGELGQVVPTEGEKSAMEGGRETSQFSQPNIHDDDDEDDKRKKKGNEEEKGDEEIKTLMNLFGEGKYHLIPSFFRTLIYLKKAKKEFALVFRTFGDDLNNVVFEFNKFCNGDHPCYSGRGGTPQVKFDGGKNTKDLRIKDRSQKGLYYRDGVETNQSALVTGSLRRTTKEDNIADFYSGEVEEGTVNIYRDPIDQYVSILETLKKRSTMAIQDDFIQWQKTGFAKIGGKLLLVDQADYGTQHIFFDDNAGEENDCNVDVRDVINGEAIAYRKFINKYVIKVEPHRAILEPDYFIKLIETAEQKRDEEIEKIEQGLDSEDEGQRNQSLENEWEKLQNLPNEEYLMKTVLPVLYQGMRVVDLERPVSPLEYLAIYLLKHQDQIKLPPKPQQQNQGASL
;
A
#
# COMPACT_ATOMS: atom_id res chain seq x y z
N MET A 1 25.55 27.51 19.05
CA MET A 1 24.23 27.40 19.68
C MET A 1 23.51 26.25 19.00
N ASN A 2 23.22 25.17 19.73
CA ASN A 2 22.59 23.98 19.19
C ASN A 2 21.08 24.24 19.10
N LEU A 3 20.61 24.72 17.94
CA LEU A 3 19.18 24.80 17.64
C LEU A 3 18.67 23.35 17.60
N GLY A 4 18.03 22.94 18.69
CA GLY A 4 17.63 21.55 18.93
C GLY A 4 16.90 20.96 17.72
N ALA A 5 17.42 19.84 17.24
CA ALA A 5 16.81 19.02 16.20
C ALA A 5 15.36 18.68 16.59
N LYS A 6 14.40 19.44 16.06
CA LYS A 6 13.03 18.95 15.93
C LYS A 6 13.12 17.78 14.95
N GLY A 7 12.85 16.57 15.43
CA GLY A 7 12.84 15.40 14.57
C GLY A 7 11.89 15.59 13.38
N LYS A 8 12.25 15.03 12.21
CA LYS A 8 11.44 15.10 11.00
C LYS A 8 10.08 14.45 11.21
N ARG A 9 9.05 14.99 10.57
CA ARG A 9 7.73 14.36 10.48
C ARG A 9 7.78 13.23 9.46
N LEU A 10 7.39 12.03 9.86
CA LEU A 10 7.27 10.88 8.96
C LEU A 10 5.86 10.78 8.37
N VAL A 11 5.76 10.56 7.07
CA VAL A 11 4.51 10.17 6.40
C VAL A 11 4.72 8.77 5.81
N LEU A 12 4.20 7.76 6.50
CA LEU A 12 4.43 6.36 6.13
C LEU A 12 3.27 5.87 5.26
N HIS A 13 3.55 5.64 3.99
CA HIS A 13 2.62 5.01 3.05
C HIS A 13 2.85 3.50 3.10
N PHE A 14 1.81 2.72 3.37
CA PHE A 14 1.86 1.27 3.33
C PHE A 14 0.96 0.80 2.21
N ASP A 15 1.56 0.17 1.19
CA ASP A 15 0.78 -0.77 0.41
C ASP A 15 0.14 -1.81 1.34
N VAL A 16 -1.05 -2.28 0.98
CA VAL A 16 -1.81 -3.23 1.79
C VAL A 16 -1.39 -4.67 1.49
N ASN A 17 -1.57 -5.11 0.25
CA ASN A 17 -1.56 -6.53 -0.10
C ASN A 17 -0.13 -7.08 -0.16
N LYS A 18 0.13 -8.18 0.54
CA LYS A 18 1.47 -8.79 0.74
C LYS A 18 2.51 -7.88 1.43
N THR A 19 2.18 -6.63 1.71
CA THR A 19 3.01 -5.71 2.48
C THR A 19 2.63 -5.76 3.97
N VAL A 20 1.38 -5.46 4.32
CA VAL A 20 0.87 -5.56 5.70
C VAL A 20 -0.31 -6.51 5.87
N VAL A 21 -0.93 -6.95 4.77
CA VAL A 21 -2.01 -7.95 4.76
C VAL A 21 -1.57 -9.17 3.96
N MET A 22 -1.64 -10.36 4.57
CA MET A 22 -1.20 -11.62 3.94
C MET A 22 -2.36 -12.39 3.28
N LYS A 23 -3.35 -11.66 2.80
CA LYS A 23 -4.48 -12.14 1.98
C LYS A 23 -4.53 -11.24 0.76
N ASP A 24 -4.59 -11.84 -0.42
CA ASP A 24 -4.59 -11.11 -1.70
C ASP A 24 -5.64 -11.75 -2.61
N SER A 25 -6.90 -11.42 -2.33
CA SER A 25 -8.06 -11.94 -3.05
C SER A 25 -7.99 -11.58 -4.54
N SER A 26 -7.39 -10.42 -4.86
CA SER A 26 -7.20 -9.95 -6.24
C SER A 26 -6.33 -10.87 -7.09
N LYS A 27 -5.44 -11.65 -6.45
CA LYS A 27 -4.59 -12.66 -7.09
C LYS A 27 -5.03 -14.10 -6.79
N GLY A 28 -6.27 -14.29 -6.33
CA GLY A 28 -6.81 -15.61 -5.97
C GLY A 28 -6.19 -16.22 -4.70
N LEU A 29 -5.47 -15.42 -3.90
CA LEU A 29 -4.84 -15.82 -2.64
C LEU A 29 -5.71 -15.40 -1.45
N SER A 30 -6.91 -15.97 -1.37
CA SER A 30 -7.90 -15.64 -0.32
C SER A 30 -7.57 -16.26 1.05
N SER A 31 -6.53 -17.10 1.15
CA SER A 31 -6.08 -17.68 2.42
C SER A 31 -4.67 -17.24 2.80
N VAL A 32 -4.48 -16.94 4.09
CA VAL A 32 -3.18 -16.56 4.64
C VAL A 32 -2.15 -17.66 4.44
N THR A 33 -2.55 -18.91 4.62
CA THR A 33 -1.65 -20.05 4.44
C THR A 33 -1.23 -20.22 2.98
N MET A 34 -2.16 -20.02 2.03
CA MET A 34 -1.83 -20.04 0.61
C MET A 34 -0.87 -18.91 0.22
N THR A 35 -1.05 -17.72 0.80
CA THR A 35 -0.12 -16.61 0.62
C THR A 35 1.28 -16.97 1.13
N VAL A 36 1.41 -17.60 2.30
CA VAL A 36 2.71 -18.06 2.83
C VAL A 36 3.36 -19.08 1.90
N CYS A 37 2.62 -20.06 1.39
CA CYS A 37 3.13 -21.01 0.40
C CYS A 37 3.66 -20.30 -0.86
N ASN A 38 2.93 -19.29 -1.33
CA ASN A 38 3.32 -18.49 -2.49
C ASN A 38 4.58 -17.66 -2.23
N ILE A 39 4.67 -16.99 -1.07
CA ILE A 39 5.86 -16.24 -0.65
C ILE A 39 7.10 -17.15 -0.66
N LEU A 40 7.00 -18.35 -0.09
CA LEU A 40 8.11 -19.32 -0.10
C LEU A 40 8.44 -19.78 -1.52
N ALA A 41 7.44 -20.06 -2.36
CA ALA A 41 7.69 -20.49 -3.73
C ALA A 41 8.44 -19.43 -4.57
N ASN A 42 8.23 -18.14 -4.29
CA ASN A 42 8.98 -17.06 -4.92
C ASN A 42 10.42 -16.94 -4.40
N ALA A 43 10.65 -17.24 -3.12
CA ALA A 43 11.93 -17.02 -2.45
C ALA A 43 12.85 -18.26 -2.44
N VAL A 44 12.42 -19.38 -3.03
CA VAL A 44 13.17 -20.66 -3.05
C VAL A 44 13.56 -21.01 -4.48
N TRP A 45 14.86 -21.31 -4.68
CA TRP A 45 15.50 -21.40 -5.98
C TRP A 45 16.07 -22.79 -6.28
N GLY A 46 15.93 -23.20 -7.53
CA GLY A 46 16.24 -24.56 -7.96
C GLY A 46 16.59 -24.67 -9.43
N ARG A 47 16.89 -25.90 -9.84
CA ARG A 47 17.22 -26.27 -11.22
C ARG A 47 16.17 -27.21 -11.79
N LEU A 48 16.04 -27.17 -13.10
CA LEU A 48 15.25 -28.13 -13.86
C LEU A 48 16.12 -29.35 -14.16
N VAL A 49 15.62 -30.54 -13.82
CA VAL A 49 16.28 -31.81 -14.10
C VAL A 49 15.33 -32.66 -14.93
N SER A 50 15.81 -33.17 -16.06
CA SER A 50 15.07 -34.17 -16.83
C SER A 50 15.21 -35.53 -16.15
N LYS A 51 14.09 -36.16 -15.82
CA LYS A 51 14.05 -37.50 -15.24
C LYS A 51 13.33 -38.45 -16.20
N LYS A 52 14.02 -39.52 -16.59
CA LYS A 52 13.39 -40.64 -17.33
C LYS A 52 12.42 -41.38 -16.40
N ILE A 53 11.16 -41.44 -16.81
CA ILE A 53 10.11 -42.17 -16.09
C ILE A 53 9.72 -43.45 -16.85
N ALA A 54 9.89 -43.47 -18.17
CA ALA A 54 9.76 -44.65 -19.01
C ALA A 54 10.82 -44.61 -20.14
N ALA A 55 10.90 -45.68 -20.93
CA ALA A 55 11.88 -45.80 -22.01
C ALA A 55 11.80 -44.65 -23.04
N ASP A 56 10.62 -44.06 -23.21
CA ASP A 56 10.28 -43.01 -24.18
C ASP A 56 9.71 -41.73 -23.51
N LYS A 57 9.69 -41.65 -22.18
CA LYS A 57 9.07 -40.55 -21.44
C LYS A 57 10.00 -39.93 -20.42
N GLU A 58 10.27 -38.65 -20.63
CA GLU A 58 11.00 -37.78 -19.70
C GLU A 58 10.04 -36.75 -19.09
N GLU A 59 10.23 -36.46 -17.80
CA GLU A 59 9.53 -35.37 -17.11
C GLU A 59 10.56 -34.40 -16.54
N ILE A 60 10.24 -33.12 -16.72
CA ILE A 60 11.02 -32.04 -16.15
C ILE A 60 10.60 -31.84 -14.69
N GLN A 61 11.55 -32.03 -13.78
CA GLN A 61 11.34 -31.87 -12.35
C GLN A 61 12.16 -30.70 -11.83
N TRP A 62 11.57 -29.89 -10.96
CA TRP A 62 12.28 -28.86 -10.23
C TRP A 62 12.97 -29.48 -9.00
N THR A 63 14.25 -29.19 -8.81
CA THR A 63 15.04 -29.66 -7.68
C THR A 63 15.73 -28.50 -6.97
N LEU A 64 15.83 -28.58 -5.65
CA LEU A 64 16.39 -27.50 -4.84
C LEU A 64 17.87 -27.29 -5.16
N ALA A 65 18.25 -26.04 -5.42
CA ALA A 65 19.64 -25.66 -5.70
C ALA A 65 20.23 -24.69 -4.67
N TYR A 66 19.38 -23.86 -4.03
CA TYR A 66 19.81 -22.90 -3.02
C TYR A 66 19.04 -23.06 -1.73
N ASP A 67 19.72 -23.23 -0.60
CA ASP A 67 19.09 -23.58 0.66
C ASP A 67 18.76 -22.40 1.58
N GLN A 68 18.93 -21.18 1.09
CA GLN A 68 18.53 -19.96 1.79
C GLN A 68 17.34 -19.30 1.09
N LEU A 69 16.47 -18.66 1.87
CA LEU A 69 15.41 -17.82 1.34
C LEU A 69 16.01 -16.51 0.83
N THR A 70 15.68 -16.16 -0.42
CA THR A 70 16.06 -14.87 -1.01
C THR A 70 15.06 -14.52 -2.10
N GLU A 71 14.62 -13.26 -2.16
CA GLU A 71 13.80 -12.80 -3.29
C GLU A 71 14.63 -12.52 -4.53
N LYS A 72 15.93 -12.25 -4.36
CA LYS A 72 16.85 -12.06 -5.48
C LYS A 72 17.33 -13.41 -6.00
N ARG A 73 17.26 -13.59 -7.32
CA ARG A 73 17.80 -14.76 -8.01
C ARG A 73 19.28 -14.94 -7.65
N PRO A 74 19.70 -16.10 -7.11
CA PRO A 74 21.08 -16.34 -6.71
C PRO A 74 21.94 -16.67 -7.95
N VAL A 75 22.20 -15.66 -8.78
CA VAL A 75 22.94 -15.79 -10.05
C VAL A 75 24.36 -16.33 -9.89
N HIS A 76 24.95 -16.19 -8.71
CA HIS A 76 26.26 -16.75 -8.37
C HIS A 76 26.31 -18.29 -8.41
N LEU A 77 25.16 -18.97 -8.43
CA LEU A 77 25.09 -20.42 -8.61
C LEU A 77 25.22 -20.84 -10.07
N ILE A 78 25.13 -19.91 -11.01
CA ILE A 78 25.36 -20.17 -12.44
C ILE A 78 26.86 -20.08 -12.67
N THR A 79 27.48 -21.19 -13.05
CA THR A 79 28.93 -21.30 -13.25
C THR A 79 29.22 -21.95 -14.60
N GLU A 80 30.46 -21.88 -15.09
CA GLU A 80 30.84 -22.60 -16.32
C GLU A 80 30.59 -24.12 -16.21
N GLU A 81 30.75 -24.68 -15.01
CA GLU A 81 30.52 -26.11 -14.72
C GLU A 81 29.02 -26.45 -14.56
N GLN A 82 28.19 -25.48 -14.19
CA GLN A 82 26.74 -25.61 -14.04
C GLN A 82 26.04 -24.41 -14.69
N PRO A 83 25.97 -24.37 -16.03
CA PRO A 83 25.46 -23.22 -16.77
C PRO A 83 23.92 -23.13 -16.75
N ASP A 84 23.25 -24.16 -16.22
CA ASP A 84 21.80 -24.25 -16.19
C ASP A 84 21.16 -23.05 -15.47
N GLU A 85 20.03 -22.61 -16.01
CA GLU A 85 19.22 -21.55 -15.40
C GLU A 85 18.80 -21.93 -13.98
N ILE A 86 18.87 -20.95 -13.08
CA ILE A 86 18.28 -21.04 -11.74
C ILE A 86 16.92 -20.34 -11.79
N ILE A 87 15.87 -21.08 -11.44
CA ILE A 87 14.50 -20.56 -11.40
C ILE A 87 13.85 -20.79 -10.04
N SER A 88 12.96 -19.88 -9.66
CA SER A 88 12.18 -20.05 -8.43
C SER A 88 11.17 -21.18 -8.59
N PHE A 89 10.68 -21.74 -7.47
CA PHE A 89 9.60 -22.73 -7.55
C PHE A 89 8.33 -22.11 -8.15
N ARG A 90 8.08 -20.81 -7.92
CA ARG A 90 6.99 -20.09 -8.57
C ARG A 90 7.18 -20.01 -10.09
N GLU A 91 8.36 -19.63 -10.56
CA GLU A 91 8.66 -19.56 -12.00
C GLU A 91 8.49 -20.93 -12.67
N TYR A 92 8.86 -22.02 -11.99
CA TYR A 92 8.57 -23.38 -12.45
C TYR A 92 7.06 -23.62 -12.62
N LEU A 93 6.24 -23.23 -11.64
CA LEU A 93 4.80 -23.38 -11.75
C LEU A 93 4.22 -22.54 -12.89
N ASP A 94 4.69 -21.31 -13.07
CA ASP A 94 4.24 -20.40 -14.13
C ASP A 94 4.63 -20.90 -15.53
N ARG A 95 5.82 -21.51 -15.68
CA ARG A 95 6.31 -22.03 -16.95
C ARG A 95 5.63 -23.34 -17.37
N TYR A 96 5.42 -24.27 -16.42
CA TYR A 96 4.94 -25.62 -16.73
C TYR A 96 3.44 -25.83 -16.48
N PHE A 97 2.81 -24.92 -15.72
CA PHE A 97 1.37 -24.90 -15.48
C PHE A 97 0.84 -23.48 -15.70
N PRO A 98 0.96 -22.92 -16.92
CA PRO A 98 0.63 -21.52 -17.20
C PRO A 98 -0.88 -21.29 -17.20
N LEU A 99 -1.30 -20.15 -16.67
CA LEU A 99 -2.65 -19.63 -16.87
C LEU A 99 -2.76 -19.01 -18.27
N LYS A 100 -3.86 -19.31 -18.95
CA LYS A 100 -4.16 -18.89 -20.31
C LYS A 100 -4.73 -17.48 -20.33
N SER A 101 -4.19 -16.64 -21.18
CA SER A 101 -4.69 -15.28 -21.43
C SER A 101 -5.87 -15.28 -22.40
N LYS A 102 -6.56 -14.14 -22.49
CA LYS A 102 -7.62 -13.91 -23.51
C LYS A 102 -7.09 -14.03 -24.94
N GLN A 103 -5.82 -13.71 -25.17
CA GLN A 103 -5.18 -13.88 -26.49
C GLN A 103 -4.94 -15.35 -26.83
N GLN A 104 -4.66 -16.18 -25.82
CA GLN A 104 -4.40 -17.62 -26.02
C GLN A 104 -5.70 -18.42 -26.16
N ILE A 105 -6.71 -18.12 -25.34
CA ILE A 105 -8.05 -18.70 -25.41
C ILE A 105 -9.08 -17.56 -25.36
N PRO A 106 -9.61 -17.14 -26.52
CA PRO A 106 -10.59 -16.05 -26.60
C PRO A 106 -11.91 -16.39 -25.90
N ASP A 107 -12.37 -17.65 -25.99
CA ASP A 107 -13.59 -18.09 -25.32
C ASP A 107 -13.42 -18.06 -23.80
N ASN A 108 -14.35 -17.39 -23.13
CA ASN A 108 -14.25 -17.20 -21.68
C ASN A 108 -14.45 -18.51 -20.92
N ALA A 109 -15.46 -19.32 -21.28
CA ALA A 109 -15.81 -20.51 -20.53
C ALA A 109 -14.75 -21.62 -20.67
N GLU A 110 -14.16 -21.77 -21.87
CA GLU A 110 -13.05 -22.67 -22.11
C GLU A 110 -11.78 -22.22 -21.39
N ARG A 111 -11.45 -20.92 -21.44
CA ARG A 111 -10.30 -20.35 -20.73
C ARG A 111 -10.43 -20.53 -19.23
N ASP A 112 -11.60 -20.27 -18.68
CA ASP A 112 -11.87 -20.38 -17.24
C ASP A 112 -11.75 -21.84 -16.79
N ARG A 113 -12.26 -22.80 -17.58
CA ARG A 113 -12.05 -24.24 -17.32
C ARG A 113 -10.57 -24.63 -17.34
N ALA A 114 -9.84 -24.24 -18.38
CA ALA A 114 -8.42 -24.56 -18.50
C ALA A 114 -7.58 -23.92 -17.37
N ASN A 115 -7.91 -22.69 -16.97
CA ASN A 115 -7.25 -22.01 -15.86
C ASN A 115 -7.59 -22.66 -14.53
N GLN A 116 -8.83 -23.05 -14.31
CA GLN A 116 -9.26 -23.75 -13.11
C GLN A 116 -8.52 -25.08 -12.93
N GLU A 117 -8.35 -25.85 -14.01
CA GLU A 117 -7.56 -27.10 -13.98
C GLU A 117 -6.10 -26.85 -13.57
N ASN A 118 -5.43 -25.87 -14.20
CA ASN A 118 -4.06 -25.52 -13.85
C ASN A 118 -3.93 -24.95 -12.44
N ASP A 119 -4.88 -24.13 -11.98
CA ASP A 119 -4.89 -23.59 -10.62
C ASP A 119 -4.99 -24.69 -9.57
N VAL A 120 -5.80 -25.72 -9.80
CA VAL A 120 -5.85 -26.90 -8.90
C VAL A 120 -4.48 -27.56 -8.81
N ILE A 121 -3.79 -27.76 -9.93
CA ILE A 121 -2.45 -28.37 -9.95
C ILE A 121 -1.43 -27.48 -9.21
N ARG A 122 -1.43 -26.19 -9.51
CA ARG A 122 -0.51 -25.20 -8.91
C ARG A 122 -0.70 -25.11 -7.41
N ASN A 123 -1.95 -24.98 -6.96
CA ASN A 123 -2.29 -24.93 -5.54
C ASN A 123 -1.89 -26.22 -4.84
N THR A 124 -2.19 -27.38 -5.42
CA THR A 124 -1.76 -28.67 -4.86
C THR A 124 -0.24 -28.76 -4.70
N LYS A 125 0.53 -28.29 -5.69
CA LYS A 125 2.00 -28.27 -5.61
C LYS A 125 2.52 -27.29 -4.57
N LEU A 126 1.95 -26.09 -4.48
CA LEU A 126 2.30 -25.07 -3.48
C LEU A 126 2.07 -25.57 -2.05
N ILE A 127 0.89 -26.12 -1.79
CA ILE A 127 0.49 -26.62 -0.47
C ILE A 127 1.38 -27.76 0.01
N ASN A 128 1.81 -28.62 -0.92
CA ASN A 128 2.64 -29.77 -0.60
C ASN A 128 4.15 -29.46 -0.66
N PHE A 129 4.55 -28.28 -1.13
CA PHE A 129 5.94 -27.95 -1.44
C PHE A 129 6.91 -28.23 -0.29
N THR A 130 6.53 -27.88 0.94
CA THR A 130 7.36 -28.05 2.15
C THR A 130 7.07 -29.34 2.91
N LYS A 131 6.13 -30.17 2.45
CA LYS A 131 5.80 -31.45 3.10
C LYS A 131 6.88 -32.50 2.81
N PRO A 132 7.08 -33.51 3.70
CA PRO A 132 8.06 -34.56 3.49
C PRO A 132 7.97 -35.20 2.10
N GLY A 133 9.13 -35.39 1.46
CA GLY A 133 9.23 -35.97 0.12
C GLY A 133 9.05 -34.99 -1.04
N ASN A 134 8.75 -33.71 -0.77
CA ASN A 134 8.62 -32.67 -1.79
C ASN A 134 9.89 -31.80 -1.88
N PRO A 135 10.12 -31.11 -3.03
CA PRO A 135 11.38 -30.40 -3.28
C PRO A 135 11.71 -29.28 -2.26
N GLY A 136 10.69 -28.70 -1.63
CA GLY A 136 10.84 -27.64 -0.63
C GLY A 136 10.93 -28.12 0.82
N THR A 137 11.07 -29.43 1.08
CA THR A 137 11.04 -30.02 2.45
C THR A 137 12.00 -29.30 3.42
N LYS A 138 13.16 -28.83 2.94
CA LYS A 138 14.16 -28.10 3.75
C LYS A 138 13.61 -26.78 4.34
N PHE A 139 12.57 -26.20 3.73
CA PHE A 139 11.92 -24.96 4.18
C PHE A 139 10.69 -25.19 5.05
N LYS A 140 10.37 -26.45 5.45
CA LYS A 140 9.27 -26.76 6.37
C LYS A 140 9.32 -25.92 7.65
N ASN A 141 10.49 -25.81 8.27
CA ASN A 141 10.65 -25.03 9.49
C ASN A 141 10.41 -23.53 9.26
N HIS A 142 10.74 -23.00 8.07
CA HIS A 142 10.44 -21.60 7.73
C HIS A 142 8.93 -21.38 7.56
N PHE A 143 8.26 -22.28 6.83
CA PHE A 143 6.80 -22.29 6.71
C PHE A 143 6.11 -22.30 8.07
N GLU A 144 6.46 -23.25 8.94
CA GLU A 144 5.85 -23.38 10.27
C GLU A 144 6.08 -22.14 11.13
N LYS A 145 7.28 -21.53 11.08
CA LYS A 145 7.56 -20.27 11.78
C LYS A 145 6.69 -19.12 11.26
N MET A 146 6.55 -18.96 9.94
CA MET A 146 5.70 -17.92 9.35
C MET A 146 4.24 -18.11 9.74
N ILE A 147 3.72 -19.33 9.64
CA ILE A 147 2.36 -19.68 10.05
C ILE A 147 2.14 -19.41 11.53
N LYS A 148 3.10 -19.73 12.39
CA LYS A 148 3.05 -19.45 13.83
C LYS A 148 3.07 -17.94 14.10
N SER A 149 3.92 -17.17 13.43
CA SER A 149 3.99 -15.71 13.58
C SER A 149 2.69 -15.00 13.16
N LEU A 150 1.95 -15.59 12.22
CA LEU A 150 0.65 -15.07 11.77
C LEU A 150 -0.54 -15.65 12.53
N SER A 151 -0.35 -16.62 13.43
CA SER A 151 -1.45 -17.16 14.25
C SER A 151 -1.91 -16.17 15.30
N LEU A 152 -3.23 -16.06 15.47
CA LEU A 152 -3.80 -15.33 16.59
C LEU A 152 -3.41 -16.01 17.93
N PRO A 153 -3.14 -15.23 18.99
CA PRO A 153 -2.97 -15.76 20.34
C PRO A 153 -4.21 -16.56 20.77
N LYS A 154 -4.00 -17.61 21.59
CA LYS A 154 -5.08 -18.48 22.07
C LYS A 154 -6.27 -17.70 22.66
N ALA A 155 -5.99 -16.74 23.54
CA ALA A 155 -7.04 -15.92 24.16
C ALA A 155 -7.86 -15.12 23.14
N ALA A 156 -7.23 -14.58 22.09
CA ALA A 156 -7.93 -13.85 21.04
C ALA A 156 -8.82 -14.78 20.19
N ARG A 157 -8.39 -16.03 19.97
CA ARG A 157 -9.20 -17.04 19.26
C ARG A 157 -10.41 -17.46 20.06
N GLU A 158 -10.22 -17.71 21.36
CA GLU A 158 -11.30 -18.07 22.28
C GLU A 158 -12.33 -16.94 22.38
N GLU A 159 -11.88 -15.68 22.47
CA GLU A 159 -12.76 -14.51 22.48
C GLU A 159 -13.61 -14.39 21.19
N LEU A 160 -13.03 -14.74 20.04
CA LEU A 160 -13.71 -14.71 18.75
C LEU A 160 -14.49 -16.00 18.43
N GLY A 161 -14.44 -17.02 19.29
CA GLY A 161 -15.09 -18.32 19.03
C GLY A 161 -14.47 -19.11 17.87
N ILE A 162 -13.18 -18.90 17.56
CA ILE A 162 -12.50 -19.56 16.43
C ILE A 162 -11.91 -20.92 16.89
N PRO A 163 -12.32 -22.05 16.29
CA PRO A 163 -11.79 -23.39 16.60
C PRO A 163 -10.28 -23.50 16.44
N GLU A 164 -9.59 -24.35 17.21
CA GLU A 164 -8.12 -24.51 17.18
C GLU A 164 -7.57 -24.92 15.80
N ASP A 165 -8.36 -25.60 14.98
CA ASP A 165 -8.03 -26.13 13.67
C ASP A 165 -8.56 -25.30 12.49
N ALA A 166 -9.21 -24.14 12.73
CA ALA A 166 -9.87 -23.35 11.68
C ALA A 166 -8.97 -23.00 10.48
N GLY A 167 -7.69 -22.69 10.72
CA GLY A 167 -6.71 -22.42 9.64
C GLY A 167 -6.17 -23.68 8.93
N ASN A 168 -6.39 -24.87 9.49
CA ASN A 168 -6.00 -26.15 8.89
C ASN A 168 -7.12 -26.77 8.03
N GLN A 169 -8.38 -26.38 8.24
CA GLN A 169 -9.54 -26.92 7.50
C GLN A 169 -9.56 -26.50 6.02
N VAL A 170 -8.88 -25.40 5.66
CA VAL A 170 -8.62 -25.00 4.25
C VAL A 170 -7.89 -26.12 3.48
N PHE A 171 -7.20 -27.04 4.17
CA PHE A 171 -6.45 -28.15 3.58
C PHE A 171 -7.17 -29.49 3.55
N SER A 172 -8.26 -29.67 4.32
CA SER A 172 -8.94 -30.96 4.44
C SER A 172 -10.08 -31.15 3.44
N LYS A 173 -10.70 -30.07 2.98
CA LYS A 173 -11.63 -30.10 1.85
C LYS A 173 -10.88 -29.55 0.65
N GLY A 174 -10.38 -30.42 -0.23
CA GLY A 174 -9.88 -29.98 -1.53
C GLY A 174 -11.01 -29.25 -2.24
N LEU A 175 -10.93 -27.92 -2.36
CA LEU A 175 -12.07 -27.13 -2.79
C LEU A 175 -11.76 -26.26 -3.98
N SER A 176 -12.62 -26.44 -4.99
CA SER A 176 -13.07 -25.43 -5.92
C SER A 176 -13.52 -24.18 -5.19
N GLN A 177 -13.33 -23.02 -5.83
CA GLN A 177 -13.55 -21.66 -5.34
C GLN A 177 -14.96 -21.32 -4.78
N GLY A 178 -15.89 -22.27 -4.66
CA GLY A 178 -17.30 -22.01 -4.35
C GLY A 178 -17.76 -22.13 -2.89
N GLU A 179 -16.95 -22.63 -1.95
CA GLU A 179 -17.46 -23.00 -0.61
C GLU A 179 -16.91 -22.19 0.58
N LEU A 180 -15.98 -21.24 0.37
CA LEU A 180 -15.53 -20.34 1.43
C LEU A 180 -16.50 -19.16 1.58
N GLY A 181 -17.68 -19.44 2.15
CA GLY A 181 -18.70 -18.40 2.38
C GLY A 181 -19.84 -18.76 3.33
N GLN A 182 -19.95 -20.01 3.80
CA GLN A 182 -21.00 -20.38 4.76
C GLN A 182 -20.44 -21.24 5.89
N VAL A 183 -20.03 -20.58 6.97
CA VAL A 183 -20.08 -21.22 8.29
C VAL A 183 -21.52 -21.00 8.77
N VAL A 184 -22.40 -21.95 8.46
CA VAL A 184 -23.76 -21.99 9.00
C VAL A 184 -23.65 -22.41 10.47
N PRO A 185 -24.26 -21.68 11.43
CA PRO A 185 -24.42 -22.19 12.78
C PRO A 185 -25.32 -23.42 12.75
N THR A 186 -24.92 -24.47 13.46
CA THR A 186 -25.63 -25.74 13.57
C THR A 186 -27.12 -25.58 13.87
N GLU A 187 -27.90 -26.31 13.07
CA GLU A 187 -29.33 -26.63 13.07
C GLU A 187 -30.23 -26.18 14.24
N GLY A 188 -31.34 -25.53 13.87
CA GLY A 188 -32.56 -25.40 14.67
C GLY A 188 -33.73 -24.94 13.79
N GLU A 189 -34.60 -25.90 13.45
CA GLU A 189 -35.98 -25.74 12.94
C GLU A 189 -36.21 -25.41 11.45
N LYS A 190 -36.60 -26.47 10.72
CA LYS A 190 -37.29 -26.41 9.43
C LYS A 190 -38.78 -26.15 9.65
N SER A 191 -39.37 -25.18 8.93
CA SER A 191 -40.66 -25.39 8.26
C SER A 191 -40.98 -24.30 7.21
N ALA A 192 -41.15 -24.78 5.97
CA ALA A 192 -42.09 -24.35 4.92
C ALA A 192 -42.31 -22.87 4.59
N MET A 193 -42.00 -22.47 3.34
CA MET A 193 -43.02 -22.30 2.29
C MET A 193 -42.38 -21.94 0.93
N GLU A 194 -42.91 -22.57 -0.11
CA GLU A 194 -42.67 -22.29 -1.53
C GLU A 194 -43.32 -20.97 -1.97
N GLY A 195 -42.80 -20.36 -3.05
CA GLY A 195 -43.63 -19.62 -4.00
C GLY A 195 -43.07 -18.28 -4.50
N GLY A 196 -42.91 -18.19 -5.83
CA GLY A 196 -43.29 -16.98 -6.57
C GLY A 196 -42.24 -15.89 -6.75
N ARG A 197 -41.61 -15.87 -7.93
CA ARG A 197 -41.15 -14.63 -8.58
C ARG A 197 -42.38 -13.76 -8.85
N GLU A 198 -42.39 -12.51 -8.41
CA GLU A 198 -43.07 -11.43 -9.14
C GLU A 198 -42.55 -10.04 -8.75
N THR A 199 -42.60 -9.17 -9.74
CA THR A 199 -42.13 -7.79 -9.83
C THR A 199 -43.16 -6.79 -9.29
N SER A 200 -42.75 -5.79 -8.50
CA SER A 200 -43.45 -4.50 -8.38
C SER A 200 -42.58 -3.49 -7.63
N GLN A 201 -42.15 -2.40 -8.28
CA GLN A 201 -42.72 -1.04 -8.14
C GLN A 201 -42.76 -0.53 -6.68
N PHE A 202 -41.79 0.32 -6.33
CA PHE A 202 -41.79 1.13 -5.12
C PHE A 202 -42.69 2.36 -5.32
N SER A 203 -43.72 2.46 -4.49
CA SER A 203 -44.49 3.68 -4.23
C SER A 203 -43.99 4.30 -2.93
N GLN A 204 -43.88 5.64 -2.91
CA GLN A 204 -43.52 6.47 -1.76
C GLN A 204 -44.49 6.30 -0.59
N PRO A 205 -44.05 6.45 0.68
CA PRO A 205 -44.96 6.69 1.79
C PRO A 205 -45.04 8.18 2.15
N ASN A 206 -46.29 8.65 2.24
CA ASN A 206 -46.68 9.89 2.90
C ASN A 206 -46.50 9.78 4.43
N ILE A 207 -46.19 10.92 5.01
CA ILE A 207 -46.01 11.21 6.44
C ILE A 207 -47.36 11.21 7.15
N HIS A 208 -47.47 10.52 8.29
CA HIS A 208 -48.20 11.00 9.47
C HIS A 208 -47.71 10.32 10.75
N ASP A 209 -47.62 11.14 11.79
CA ASP A 209 -47.00 10.90 13.10
C ASP A 209 -47.79 9.92 13.98
N ASP A 210 -47.06 8.98 14.60
CA ASP A 210 -47.34 8.39 15.92
C ASP A 210 -46.01 7.79 16.45
N ASP A 211 -45.30 8.61 17.22
CA ASP A 211 -43.96 8.38 17.79
C ASP A 211 -44.00 7.54 19.07
N ASP A 212 -43.19 6.47 19.12
CA ASP A 212 -42.23 6.14 20.20
C ASP A 212 -41.86 4.63 20.25
N GLU A 213 -42.70 3.73 19.74
CA GLU A 213 -42.40 2.29 19.68
C GLU A 213 -41.72 1.86 18.38
N ASP A 214 -42.13 2.42 17.25
CA ASP A 214 -41.55 2.08 15.94
C ASP A 214 -40.12 2.60 15.78
N ASP A 215 -39.78 3.72 16.40
CA ASP A 215 -38.43 4.27 16.37
C ASP A 215 -37.47 3.43 17.25
N LYS A 216 -37.96 2.87 18.35
CA LYS A 216 -37.21 1.90 19.17
C LYS A 216 -37.03 0.56 18.45
N ARG A 217 -38.04 0.06 17.73
CA ARG A 217 -37.94 -1.18 16.95
C ARG A 217 -37.01 -1.01 15.74
N LYS A 218 -37.07 0.13 15.03
CA LYS A 218 -36.13 0.47 13.95
C LYS A 218 -34.71 0.66 14.46
N LYS A 219 -34.53 1.32 15.61
CA LYS A 219 -33.20 1.48 16.23
C LYS A 219 -32.63 0.15 16.72
N LYS A 220 -33.46 -0.70 17.33
CA LYS A 220 -33.06 -2.05 17.74
C LYS A 220 -32.73 -2.95 16.53
N GLY A 221 -33.52 -2.90 15.47
CA GLY A 221 -33.24 -3.60 14.21
C GLY A 221 -31.93 -3.12 13.56
N ASN A 222 -31.70 -1.81 13.50
CA ASN A 222 -30.45 -1.24 12.98
C ASN A 222 -29.22 -1.58 13.85
N GLU A 223 -29.38 -1.69 15.17
CA GLU A 223 -28.30 -2.11 16.09
C GLU A 223 -28.00 -3.61 15.98
N GLU A 224 -29.03 -4.45 15.80
CA GLU A 224 -28.89 -5.89 15.54
C GLU A 224 -28.22 -6.14 14.17
N GLU A 225 -28.68 -5.50 13.10
CA GLU A 225 -28.07 -5.60 11.75
C GLU A 225 -26.59 -5.15 11.76
N LYS A 226 -26.29 -4.06 12.47
CA LYS A 226 -24.91 -3.57 12.62
C LYS A 226 -24.04 -4.54 13.42
N GLY A 227 -24.61 -5.20 14.44
CA GLY A 227 -23.94 -6.26 15.17
C GLY A 227 -23.61 -7.46 14.28
N ASP A 228 -24.56 -7.87 13.44
CA ASP A 228 -24.39 -8.97 12.49
C ASP A 228 -23.33 -8.66 11.43
N GLU A 229 -23.31 -7.43 10.88
CA GLU A 229 -22.26 -6.98 9.95
C GLU A 229 -20.86 -6.97 10.58
N GLU A 230 -20.77 -6.53 11.84
CA GLU A 230 -19.51 -6.54 12.58
C GLU A 230 -19.00 -7.97 12.75
N ILE A 231 -19.86 -8.90 13.17
CA ILE A 231 -19.51 -10.33 13.33
C ILE A 231 -19.06 -10.93 12.00
N LYS A 232 -19.79 -10.66 10.90
CA LYS A 232 -19.40 -11.11 9.55
C LYS A 232 -18.02 -10.60 9.15
N THR A 233 -17.74 -9.32 9.42
CA THR A 233 -16.43 -8.74 9.12
C THR A 233 -15.35 -9.38 9.98
N LEU A 234 -15.55 -9.53 11.29
CA LEU A 234 -14.60 -10.22 12.17
C LEU A 234 -14.29 -11.64 11.70
N MET A 235 -15.31 -12.40 11.30
CA MET A 235 -15.12 -13.76 10.76
C MET A 235 -14.39 -13.77 9.42
N ASN A 236 -14.65 -12.80 8.53
CA ASN A 236 -13.93 -12.65 7.27
C ASN A 236 -12.43 -12.34 7.49
N LEU A 237 -12.09 -11.54 8.50
CA LEU A 237 -10.72 -11.13 8.80
C LEU A 237 -9.95 -12.20 9.58
N PHE A 238 -10.58 -12.81 10.57
CA PHE A 238 -9.91 -13.64 11.57
C PHE A 238 -10.29 -15.12 11.51
N GLY A 239 -11.25 -15.52 10.67
CA GLY A 239 -11.82 -16.88 10.66
C GLY A 239 -10.79 -18.01 10.48
N GLU A 240 -9.65 -17.77 9.83
CA GLU A 240 -8.54 -18.74 9.73
C GLU A 240 -7.72 -18.88 11.02
N GLY A 241 -8.07 -18.15 12.08
CA GLY A 241 -7.27 -18.03 13.30
C GLY A 241 -5.95 -17.29 13.06
N LYS A 242 -5.90 -16.41 12.05
CA LYS A 242 -4.71 -15.65 11.64
C LYS A 242 -4.95 -14.15 11.74
N TYR A 243 -3.86 -13.40 11.90
CA TYR A 243 -3.88 -11.94 11.77
C TYR A 243 -4.29 -11.52 10.35
N HIS A 244 -5.10 -10.46 10.22
CA HIS A 244 -5.34 -9.81 8.94
C HIS A 244 -4.20 -8.81 8.63
N LEU A 245 -4.01 -7.80 9.48
CA LEU A 245 -2.81 -6.96 9.51
C LEU A 245 -1.68 -7.64 10.31
N ILE A 246 -0.49 -7.72 9.72
CA ILE A 246 0.62 -8.46 10.32
C ILE A 246 1.14 -7.85 11.63
N PRO A 247 1.63 -8.65 12.59
CA PRO A 247 2.08 -8.15 13.89
C PRO A 247 3.20 -7.10 13.84
N SER A 248 4.13 -7.21 12.88
CA SER A 248 5.26 -6.27 12.74
C SER A 248 4.81 -4.85 12.41
N PHE A 249 3.68 -4.68 11.70
CA PHE A 249 3.06 -3.38 11.47
C PHE A 249 2.62 -2.74 12.80
N PHE A 250 1.83 -3.45 13.61
CA PHE A 250 1.37 -2.94 14.92
C PHE A 250 2.54 -2.65 15.86
N ARG A 251 3.56 -3.52 15.88
CA ARG A 251 4.77 -3.30 16.68
C ARG A 251 5.50 -2.02 16.30
N THR A 252 5.53 -1.69 15.01
CA THR A 252 6.11 -0.44 14.51
C THR A 252 5.37 0.78 15.05
N LEU A 253 4.03 0.77 15.02
CA LEU A 253 3.25 1.88 15.57
C LEU A 253 3.46 2.06 17.07
N ILE A 254 3.49 0.95 17.81
CA ILE A 254 3.76 0.95 19.27
C ILE A 254 5.16 1.53 19.53
N TYR A 255 6.16 1.14 18.74
CA TYR A 255 7.52 1.66 18.84
C TYR A 255 7.56 3.17 18.58
N LEU A 256 7.02 3.64 17.46
CA LEU A 256 7.00 5.06 17.09
C LEU A 256 6.30 5.91 18.17
N LYS A 257 5.18 5.41 18.73
CA LYS A 257 4.49 6.06 19.85
C LYS A 257 5.39 6.16 21.09
N LYS A 258 6.04 5.06 21.48
CA LYS A 258 6.94 5.02 22.65
C LYS A 258 8.16 5.92 22.47
N ALA A 259 8.71 5.96 21.25
CA ALA A 259 9.80 6.83 20.85
C ALA A 259 9.39 8.31 20.71
N LYS A 260 8.10 8.64 20.86
CA LYS A 260 7.53 9.98 20.66
C LYS A 260 7.88 10.57 19.29
N LYS A 261 8.03 9.71 18.28
CA LYS A 261 8.25 10.14 16.89
C LYS A 261 6.98 10.79 16.35
N GLU A 262 7.14 11.87 15.60
CA GLU A 262 6.02 12.46 14.87
C GLU A 262 5.82 11.71 13.56
N PHE A 263 4.68 11.03 13.43
CA PHE A 263 4.34 10.29 12.21
C PHE A 263 2.87 10.42 11.83
N ALA A 264 2.56 10.14 10.57
CA ALA A 264 1.24 9.93 10.01
C ALA A 264 1.26 8.70 9.09
N LEU A 265 0.09 8.12 8.82
CA LEU A 265 -0.06 6.88 8.06
C LEU A 265 -0.93 7.08 6.83
N VAL A 266 -0.61 6.39 5.74
CA VAL A 266 -1.45 6.32 4.54
C VAL A 266 -1.52 4.86 4.10
N PHE A 267 -2.69 4.23 4.16
CA PHE A 267 -2.88 2.93 3.53
C PHE A 267 -3.11 3.11 2.03
N ARG A 268 -2.41 2.34 1.21
CA ARG A 268 -2.41 2.41 -0.25
C ARG A 268 -2.74 1.04 -0.82
N THR A 269 -3.54 0.98 -1.88
CA THR A 269 -3.78 -0.29 -2.59
C THR A 269 -4.36 -0.02 -3.96
N PHE A 270 -4.11 -0.93 -4.90
CA PHE A 270 -4.87 -0.99 -6.15
C PHE A 270 -6.23 -1.70 -6.00
N GLY A 271 -6.37 -2.54 -4.97
CA GLY A 271 -7.54 -3.39 -4.72
C GLY A 271 -8.61 -2.74 -3.86
N ASP A 272 -9.51 -3.55 -3.30
CA ASP A 272 -10.69 -3.15 -2.53
C ASP A 272 -10.56 -3.42 -1.01
N ASP A 273 -9.39 -3.86 -0.55
CA ASP A 273 -9.13 -4.28 0.84
C ASP A 273 -9.21 -3.15 1.89
N LEU A 274 -9.27 -1.88 1.48
CA LEU A 274 -9.20 -0.74 2.40
C LEU A 274 -10.29 -0.75 3.48
N ASN A 275 -11.51 -1.18 3.18
CA ASN A 275 -12.57 -1.21 4.19
C ASN A 275 -12.26 -2.19 5.33
N ASN A 276 -11.70 -3.35 5.00
CA ASN A 276 -11.26 -4.37 5.96
C ASN A 276 -10.08 -3.88 6.80
N VAL A 277 -9.09 -3.26 6.14
CA VAL A 277 -7.93 -2.64 6.81
C VAL A 277 -8.36 -1.54 7.77
N VAL A 278 -9.23 -0.62 7.32
CA VAL A 278 -9.77 0.47 8.13
C VAL A 278 -10.51 -0.08 9.34
N PHE A 279 -11.32 -1.13 9.16
CA PHE A 279 -12.07 -1.76 10.23
C PHE A 279 -11.15 -2.33 11.33
N GLU A 280 -10.20 -3.21 10.97
CA GLU A 280 -9.26 -3.79 11.93
C GLU A 280 -8.39 -2.72 12.59
N PHE A 281 -7.87 -1.78 11.79
CA PHE A 281 -7.02 -0.70 12.28
C PHE A 281 -7.76 0.19 13.28
N ASN A 282 -9.03 0.51 13.04
CA ASN A 282 -9.85 1.26 13.99
C ASN A 282 -10.11 0.47 15.28
N LYS A 283 -10.35 -0.85 15.21
CA LYS A 283 -10.45 -1.71 16.41
C LYS A 283 -9.13 -1.67 17.21
N PHE A 284 -7.98 -1.69 16.55
CA PHE A 284 -6.68 -1.53 17.21
C PHE A 284 -6.53 -0.18 17.88
N CYS A 285 -6.85 0.90 17.18
CA CYS A 285 -6.74 2.24 17.71
C CYS A 285 -7.70 2.50 18.89
N ASN A 286 -8.90 1.91 18.90
CA ASN A 286 -9.84 1.99 20.04
C ASN A 286 -9.38 1.18 21.27
N GLY A 287 -8.49 0.20 21.08
CA GLY A 287 -8.13 -0.79 22.09
C GLY A 287 -9.15 -1.92 22.24
N ASP A 288 -9.89 -2.21 21.17
CA ASP A 288 -10.86 -3.31 21.10
C ASP A 288 -10.36 -4.48 20.27
N HIS A 289 -9.21 -4.33 19.60
CA HIS A 289 -8.62 -5.37 18.77
C HIS A 289 -8.33 -6.64 19.60
N PRO A 290 -8.71 -7.84 19.12
CA PRO A 290 -8.59 -9.09 19.88
C PRO A 290 -7.17 -9.36 20.43
N CYS A 291 -6.15 -8.96 19.68
CA CYS A 291 -4.75 -9.14 20.08
C CYS A 291 -4.14 -7.97 20.89
N TYR A 292 -4.86 -6.87 21.09
CA TYR A 292 -4.32 -5.63 21.68
C TYR A 292 -5.31 -4.91 22.62
N SER A 293 -6.28 -5.65 23.18
CA SER A 293 -7.36 -5.07 23.99
C SER A 293 -7.05 -5.01 25.49
N GLY A 294 -6.04 -5.75 25.96
CA GLY A 294 -5.80 -5.98 27.39
C GLY A 294 -6.53 -7.21 27.94
N ARG A 295 -7.50 -7.77 27.19
CA ARG A 295 -8.23 -8.98 27.59
C ARG A 295 -7.39 -10.22 27.38
N GLY A 296 -7.61 -11.25 28.20
CA GLY A 296 -6.92 -12.53 28.07
C GLY A 296 -5.39 -12.45 28.15
N GLY A 297 -4.85 -11.43 28.84
CA GLY A 297 -3.41 -11.20 28.98
C GLY A 297 -2.74 -10.59 27.75
N THR A 298 -3.51 -10.15 26.75
CA THR A 298 -2.97 -9.39 25.60
C THR A 298 -2.50 -8.00 26.03
N PRO A 299 -1.56 -7.36 25.32
CA PRO A 299 -1.21 -5.96 25.59
C PRO A 299 -2.43 -5.05 25.41
N GLN A 300 -2.56 -4.00 26.21
CA GLN A 300 -3.56 -2.96 25.93
C GLN A 300 -2.91 -1.80 25.17
N VAL A 301 -3.39 -1.53 23.96
CA VAL A 301 -2.86 -0.46 23.10
C VAL A 301 -4.01 0.41 22.60
N LYS A 302 -3.81 1.73 22.58
CA LYS A 302 -4.80 2.71 22.09
C LYS A 302 -4.12 3.83 21.30
N PHE A 303 -4.78 4.29 20.26
CA PHE A 303 -4.44 5.43 19.41
C PHE A 303 -5.71 6.23 19.09
N ASP A 304 -6.52 6.46 20.12
CA ASP A 304 -7.88 7.02 20.05
C ASP A 304 -7.95 8.52 20.36
N GLY A 305 -6.80 9.20 20.44
CA GLY A 305 -6.73 10.60 20.86
C GLY A 305 -6.75 10.79 22.40
N GLY A 306 -7.00 9.73 23.16
CA GLY A 306 -7.06 9.79 24.61
C GLY A 306 -5.72 10.18 25.23
N LYS A 307 -5.76 10.77 26.43
CA LYS A 307 -4.56 11.18 27.20
C LYS A 307 -3.62 12.11 26.41
N ASN A 308 -4.19 13.02 25.61
CA ASN A 308 -3.46 13.97 24.77
C ASN A 308 -2.49 13.30 23.76
N THR A 309 -2.85 12.11 23.28
CA THR A 309 -2.10 11.43 22.19
C THR A 309 -2.74 11.70 20.83
N LYS A 310 -2.04 11.46 19.73
CA LYS A 310 -2.64 11.59 18.38
C LYS A 310 -3.70 10.51 18.17
N ASP A 311 -4.84 10.89 17.59
CA ASP A 311 -5.86 9.95 17.12
C ASP A 311 -5.49 9.47 15.72
N LEU A 312 -5.27 8.15 15.59
CA LEU A 312 -4.94 7.53 14.30
C LEU A 312 -6.17 6.94 13.61
N ARG A 313 -7.36 6.98 14.21
CA ARG A 313 -8.55 6.34 13.62
C ARG A 313 -8.94 7.01 12.31
N ILE A 314 -9.42 6.21 11.37
CA ILE A 314 -10.06 6.66 10.13
C ILE A 314 -11.55 6.71 10.38
N LYS A 315 -12.08 7.89 10.73
CA LYS A 315 -13.49 8.11 11.09
C LYS A 315 -14.21 9.04 10.14
N ASP A 316 -13.44 9.88 9.46
CA ASP A 316 -13.97 10.93 8.61
C ASP A 316 -13.83 10.52 7.14
N ARG A 317 -14.80 10.92 6.32
CA ARG A 317 -14.79 10.68 4.87
C ARG A 317 -13.61 11.37 4.18
N SER A 318 -13.13 12.51 4.67
CA SER A 318 -11.93 13.20 4.17
C SER A 318 -10.65 12.35 4.26
N GLN A 319 -10.61 11.37 5.17
CA GLN A 319 -9.47 10.45 5.30
C GLN A 319 -9.48 9.34 4.23
N LYS A 320 -10.51 9.29 3.38
CA LYS A 320 -10.67 8.30 2.31
C LYS A 320 -10.45 8.97 0.96
N GLY A 321 -9.61 8.39 0.12
CA GLY A 321 -9.32 8.94 -1.20
C GLY A 321 -9.15 7.91 -2.32
N LEU A 322 -9.20 8.41 -3.54
CA LEU A 322 -9.08 7.66 -4.78
C LEU A 322 -8.19 8.45 -5.74
N TYR A 323 -7.16 7.80 -6.29
CA TYR A 323 -6.43 8.36 -7.42
C TYR A 323 -7.10 7.94 -8.73
N TYR A 324 -7.36 8.89 -9.61
CA TYR A 324 -7.67 8.65 -11.01
C TYR A 324 -6.51 9.15 -11.85
N ARG A 325 -6.10 8.38 -12.87
CA ARG A 325 -5.04 8.76 -13.79
C ARG A 325 -5.55 8.66 -15.23
N ASP A 326 -5.73 9.81 -15.86
CA ASP A 326 -6.11 9.94 -17.26
C ASP A 326 -4.91 9.69 -18.20
N GLY A 327 -3.70 9.86 -17.68
CA GLY A 327 -2.45 9.59 -18.38
C GLY A 327 -1.28 9.32 -17.42
N VAL A 328 -0.07 9.48 -17.93
CA VAL A 328 1.17 9.22 -17.15
C VAL A 328 1.74 10.48 -16.54
N GLU A 329 1.41 11.66 -17.04
CA GLU A 329 1.88 12.91 -16.47
C GLU A 329 1.15 13.30 -15.19
N THR A 330 1.82 14.10 -14.35
CA THR A 330 1.32 14.58 -13.05
C THR A 330 0.02 15.37 -13.19
N ASN A 331 -0.07 16.25 -14.19
CA ASN A 331 -1.28 17.03 -14.49
C ASN A 331 -2.42 16.21 -15.12
N GLN A 332 -2.18 14.93 -15.43
CA GLN A 332 -3.19 13.98 -15.90
C GLN A 332 -3.64 13.04 -14.79
N SER A 333 -3.53 13.48 -13.54
CA SER A 333 -4.02 12.76 -12.37
C SER A 333 -5.07 13.59 -11.62
N ALA A 334 -5.90 12.91 -10.85
CA ALA A 334 -6.83 13.53 -9.92
C ALA A 334 -6.86 12.76 -8.61
N LEU A 335 -6.82 13.47 -7.49
CA LEU A 335 -7.12 12.92 -6.17
C LEU A 335 -8.56 13.28 -5.82
N VAL A 336 -9.41 12.27 -5.69
CA VAL A 336 -10.74 12.41 -5.10
C VAL A 336 -10.62 12.09 -3.61
N THR A 337 -11.16 12.93 -2.75
CA THR A 337 -11.25 12.68 -1.29
C THR A 337 -12.70 12.70 -0.85
N GLY A 338 -13.04 12.03 0.25
CA GLY A 338 -14.42 11.94 0.73
C GLY A 338 -15.13 10.62 0.41
N SER A 339 -14.51 9.77 -0.41
CA SER A 339 -15.13 8.53 -0.91
C SER A 339 -14.10 7.45 -1.24
N LEU A 340 -14.53 6.18 -1.16
CA LEU A 340 -13.87 5.02 -1.77
C LEU A 340 -14.75 4.39 -2.87
N ARG A 341 -15.89 5.01 -3.21
CA ARG A 341 -16.76 4.55 -4.30
C ARG A 341 -16.12 4.97 -5.62
N ARG A 342 -15.46 4.03 -6.29
CA ARG A 342 -14.85 4.24 -7.62
C ARG A 342 -15.90 4.13 -8.73
N THR A 343 -15.79 5.01 -9.73
CA THR A 343 -16.55 4.89 -10.98
C THR A 343 -15.77 4.15 -12.08
N THR A 344 -16.43 3.75 -13.16
CA THR A 344 -15.72 3.20 -14.33
C THR A 344 -15.04 4.31 -15.11
N LYS A 345 -14.03 3.98 -15.91
CA LYS A 345 -13.18 5.00 -16.58
C LYS A 345 -13.90 5.71 -17.74
N GLU A 346 -15.01 5.16 -18.20
CA GLU A 346 -15.89 5.78 -19.21
C GLU A 346 -16.67 6.96 -18.63
N ASP A 347 -16.89 6.96 -17.32
CA ASP A 347 -17.64 8.01 -16.65
C ASP A 347 -16.76 9.22 -16.37
N ASN A 348 -17.31 10.40 -16.66
CA ASN A 348 -16.69 11.64 -16.21
C ASN A 348 -16.77 11.72 -14.68
N ILE A 349 -15.62 11.74 -14.01
CA ILE A 349 -15.56 11.76 -12.55
C ILE A 349 -16.26 12.99 -11.94
N ALA A 350 -16.28 14.14 -12.64
CA ALA A 350 -16.96 15.33 -12.14
C ALA A 350 -18.48 15.15 -12.14
N ASP A 351 -19.01 14.50 -13.18
CA ASP A 351 -20.45 14.20 -13.29
C ASP A 351 -20.85 13.12 -12.29
N PHE A 352 -20.03 12.07 -12.14
CA PHE A 352 -20.28 10.96 -11.22
C PHE A 352 -20.37 11.37 -9.75
N TYR A 353 -19.57 12.37 -9.32
CA TYR A 353 -19.59 12.89 -7.95
C TYR A 353 -20.33 14.23 -7.81
N SER A 354 -21.05 14.69 -8.84
CA SER A 354 -21.67 16.02 -8.87
C SER A 354 -22.48 16.33 -7.61
N GLY A 355 -23.37 15.41 -7.21
CA GLY A 355 -24.16 15.54 -5.99
C GLY A 355 -23.31 15.60 -4.71
N GLU A 356 -22.33 14.71 -4.54
CA GLU A 356 -21.48 14.72 -3.34
C GLU A 356 -20.53 15.94 -3.28
N VAL A 357 -20.16 16.50 -4.43
CA VAL A 357 -19.39 17.74 -4.54
C VAL A 357 -20.26 18.94 -4.18
N GLU A 358 -21.50 19.01 -4.66
CA GLU A 358 -22.47 20.04 -4.29
C GLU A 358 -22.77 20.03 -2.78
N GLU A 359 -22.86 18.84 -2.18
CA GLU A 359 -23.01 18.66 -0.72
C GLU A 359 -21.72 18.97 0.07
N GLY A 360 -20.58 19.17 -0.62
CA GLY A 360 -19.28 19.40 0.01
C GLY A 360 -18.69 18.19 0.73
N THR A 361 -19.19 16.98 0.43
CA THR A 361 -18.75 15.73 1.08
C THR A 361 -17.66 15.00 0.30
N VAL A 362 -17.46 15.37 -0.97
CA VAL A 362 -16.38 14.90 -1.85
C VAL A 362 -15.65 16.10 -2.44
N ASN A 363 -14.32 16.00 -2.56
CA ASN A 363 -13.49 17.00 -3.25
C ASN A 363 -12.66 16.32 -4.34
N ILE A 364 -12.50 16.99 -5.49
CA ILE A 364 -11.70 16.52 -6.62
C ILE A 364 -10.55 17.51 -6.86
N TYR A 365 -9.32 17.06 -6.64
CA TYR A 365 -8.11 17.86 -6.85
C TYR A 365 -7.39 17.38 -8.11
N ARG A 366 -7.27 18.23 -9.13
CA ARG A 366 -6.54 17.91 -10.38
C ARG A 366 -5.14 18.50 -10.42
N ASP A 367 -4.94 19.67 -9.82
CA ASP A 367 -3.61 20.26 -9.72
C ASP A 367 -2.71 19.43 -8.79
N PRO A 368 -1.48 19.03 -9.19
CA PRO A 368 -0.59 18.20 -8.38
C PRO A 368 -0.25 18.81 -7.01
N ILE A 369 -0.10 20.13 -6.93
CA ILE A 369 0.20 20.82 -5.67
C ILE A 369 -1.02 20.72 -4.76
N ASP A 370 -2.22 20.97 -5.26
CA ASP A 370 -3.45 20.83 -4.47
C ASP A 370 -3.67 19.39 -4.00
N GLN A 371 -3.36 18.38 -4.83
CA GLN A 371 -3.40 16.98 -4.43
C GLN A 371 -2.46 16.70 -3.25
N TYR A 372 -1.20 17.13 -3.36
CA TYR A 372 -0.19 16.96 -2.30
C TYR A 372 -0.59 17.69 -1.01
N VAL A 373 -1.03 18.93 -1.14
CA VAL A 373 -1.46 19.78 -0.02
C VAL A 373 -2.67 19.18 0.68
N SER A 374 -3.66 18.69 -0.07
CA SER A 374 -4.86 18.05 0.48
C SER A 374 -4.51 16.83 1.35
N ILE A 375 -3.57 15.99 0.90
CA ILE A 375 -3.05 14.87 1.69
C ILE A 375 -2.38 15.39 2.97
N LEU A 376 -1.47 16.36 2.87
CA LEU A 376 -0.77 16.89 4.04
C LEU A 376 -1.69 17.57 5.05
N GLU A 377 -2.71 18.30 4.59
CA GLU A 377 -3.73 18.93 5.43
C GLU A 377 -4.57 17.91 6.15
N THR A 378 -5.03 16.90 5.42
CA THR A 378 -5.77 15.79 6.01
C THR A 378 -4.90 15.11 7.05
N LEU A 379 -3.64 14.79 6.75
CA LEU A 379 -2.71 14.16 7.69
C LEU A 379 -2.35 15.03 8.90
N LYS A 380 -2.37 16.37 8.75
CA LYS A 380 -2.14 17.33 9.83
C LYS A 380 -3.34 17.36 10.79
N LYS A 381 -4.55 17.34 10.24
CA LYS A 381 -5.81 17.32 11.02
C LYS A 381 -6.12 15.94 11.60
N ARG A 382 -5.81 14.89 10.85
CA ARG A 382 -6.17 13.48 11.07
C ARG A 382 -4.96 12.63 10.72
N SER A 383 -4.29 12.00 11.68
CA SER A 383 -2.97 11.39 11.48
C SER A 383 -2.95 10.13 10.59
N THR A 384 -4.04 9.79 9.91
CA THR A 384 -4.12 8.62 9.03
C THR A 384 -5.08 8.84 7.86
N MET A 385 -4.74 8.30 6.68
CA MET A 385 -5.60 8.23 5.48
C MET A 385 -5.61 6.82 4.87
N ALA A 386 -6.60 6.54 4.03
CA ALA A 386 -6.68 5.36 3.17
C ALA A 386 -6.98 5.82 1.74
N ILE A 387 -6.11 5.47 0.79
CA ILE A 387 -6.19 5.91 -0.60
C ILE A 387 -6.13 4.68 -1.51
N GLN A 388 -7.09 4.54 -2.42
CA GLN A 388 -7.06 3.52 -3.47
C GLN A 388 -6.46 4.11 -4.76
N ASP A 389 -5.43 3.46 -5.27
CA ASP A 389 -4.68 3.80 -6.47
C ASP A 389 -5.37 3.31 -7.76
N ASP A 390 -4.96 3.85 -8.91
CA ASP A 390 -5.59 3.55 -10.21
C ASP A 390 -4.99 2.29 -10.86
N PHE A 391 -5.58 1.12 -10.56
CA PHE A 391 -5.16 -0.16 -11.17
C PHE A 391 -5.34 -0.16 -12.69
N ILE A 392 -6.42 0.45 -13.18
CA ILE A 392 -6.77 0.45 -14.60
C ILE A 392 -5.69 1.17 -15.38
N GLN A 393 -5.20 2.32 -14.88
CA GLN A 393 -4.10 3.02 -15.51
C GLN A 393 -2.81 2.20 -15.47
N TRP A 394 -2.47 1.60 -14.34
CA TRP A 394 -1.27 0.77 -14.23
C TRP A 394 -1.27 -0.36 -15.27
N GLN A 395 -2.41 -1.05 -15.41
CA GLN A 395 -2.61 -2.09 -16.44
C GLN A 395 -2.45 -1.55 -17.87
N LYS A 396 -3.00 -0.37 -18.19
CA LYS A 396 -2.88 0.25 -19.54
C LYS A 396 -1.44 0.55 -19.93
N THR A 397 -0.60 0.87 -18.95
CA THR A 397 0.84 1.11 -19.19
C THR A 397 1.67 -0.18 -19.26
N GLY A 398 1.02 -1.35 -19.34
CA GLY A 398 1.72 -2.64 -19.29
C GLY A 398 2.40 -2.88 -17.94
N PHE A 399 1.82 -2.36 -16.86
CA PHE A 399 2.35 -2.39 -15.50
C PHE A 399 3.66 -1.60 -15.30
N ALA A 400 3.96 -0.65 -16.18
CA ALA A 400 5.11 0.23 -16.02
C ALA A 400 4.96 1.16 -14.81
N LYS A 401 6.09 1.51 -14.19
CA LYS A 401 6.21 2.45 -13.05
C LYS A 401 5.38 3.72 -13.23
N ILE A 402 5.44 4.33 -14.41
CA ILE A 402 4.76 5.60 -14.74
C ILE A 402 3.22 5.55 -14.70
N GLY A 403 2.62 4.35 -14.75
CA GLY A 403 1.19 4.15 -14.55
C GLY A 403 0.84 3.70 -13.14
N GLY A 404 1.83 3.53 -12.28
CA GLY A 404 1.71 2.99 -10.93
C GLY A 404 1.15 3.98 -9.90
N LYS A 405 1.38 3.67 -8.62
CA LYS A 405 0.91 4.44 -7.47
C LYS A 405 1.67 5.77 -7.41
N LEU A 406 0.96 6.88 -7.59
CA LEU A 406 1.57 8.21 -7.59
C LEU A 406 1.99 8.61 -6.17
N LEU A 407 3.27 8.93 -5.99
CA LEU A 407 3.83 9.53 -4.80
C LEU A 407 4.43 10.88 -5.15
N LEU A 408 3.76 11.94 -4.72
CA LEU A 408 4.27 13.31 -4.82
C LEU A 408 5.16 13.60 -3.62
N VAL A 409 6.33 14.17 -3.89
CA VAL A 409 7.31 14.59 -2.88
C VAL A 409 7.81 15.99 -3.18
N ASP A 410 7.95 16.79 -2.12
CA ASP A 410 8.66 18.06 -2.17
C ASP A 410 10.12 17.81 -1.79
N GLN A 411 11.04 17.86 -2.78
CA GLN A 411 12.46 17.61 -2.52
C GLN A 411 13.11 18.71 -1.65
N ALA A 412 12.50 19.90 -1.58
CA ALA A 412 12.96 21.01 -0.75
C ALA A 412 12.43 20.94 0.69
N ASP A 413 11.42 20.12 0.97
CA ASP A 413 10.94 19.88 2.34
C ASP A 413 11.88 18.90 3.07
N TYR A 414 12.73 19.45 3.95
CA TYR A 414 13.60 18.66 4.84
C TYR A 414 12.92 18.30 6.17
N GLY A 415 11.79 18.93 6.47
CA GLY A 415 11.01 18.73 7.69
C GLY A 415 10.05 17.55 7.62
N THR A 416 9.64 17.13 6.41
CA THR A 416 8.76 15.98 6.17
C THR A 416 9.46 14.93 5.31
N GLN A 417 9.44 13.67 5.75
CA GLN A 417 9.89 12.55 4.93
C GLN A 417 8.73 11.59 4.66
N HIS A 418 8.43 11.41 3.38
CA HIS A 418 7.52 10.36 2.92
C HIS A 418 8.29 9.05 2.77
N ILE A 419 7.73 7.94 3.25
CA ILE A 419 8.31 6.60 3.07
C ILE A 419 7.21 5.63 2.64
N PHE A 420 7.34 5.07 1.45
CA PHE A 420 6.38 4.16 0.84
C PHE A 420 6.88 2.72 0.89
N PHE A 421 6.16 1.86 1.60
CA PHE A 421 6.43 0.43 1.71
C PHE A 421 5.59 -0.34 0.70
N ASP A 422 6.23 -1.12 -0.17
CA ASP A 422 5.53 -1.93 -1.17
C ASP A 422 6.31 -3.22 -1.48
N ASP A 423 5.63 -4.36 -1.57
CA ASP A 423 6.24 -5.64 -1.93
C ASP A 423 6.62 -5.74 -3.41
N ASN A 424 6.25 -4.76 -4.22
CA ASN A 424 6.56 -4.68 -5.64
C ASN A 424 7.25 -3.34 -5.98
N ALA A 425 8.10 -2.86 -5.06
CA ALA A 425 9.04 -1.75 -5.27
C ALA A 425 10.49 -2.24 -5.47
N GLY A 426 10.66 -3.35 -6.19
CA GLY A 426 11.91 -4.07 -6.40
C GLY A 426 12.85 -3.33 -7.35
N GLU A 427 13.33 -3.99 -8.39
CA GLU A 427 14.16 -3.36 -9.42
C GLU A 427 13.41 -2.25 -10.16
N GLU A 428 14.13 -1.38 -10.89
CA GLU A 428 13.53 -0.21 -11.53
C GLU A 428 12.35 -0.55 -12.46
N ASN A 429 12.47 -1.66 -13.21
CA ASN A 429 11.44 -2.11 -14.14
C ASN A 429 10.23 -2.74 -13.43
N ASP A 430 10.42 -3.24 -12.21
CA ASP A 430 9.38 -3.91 -11.42
C ASP A 430 8.70 -2.97 -10.41
N CYS A 431 9.23 -1.75 -10.23
CA CYS A 431 8.70 -0.79 -9.28
C CYS A 431 7.34 -0.26 -9.71
N ASN A 432 6.32 -0.47 -8.87
CA ASN A 432 4.95 0.00 -9.12
C ASN A 432 4.64 1.40 -8.51
N VAL A 433 5.64 2.10 -7.96
CA VAL A 433 5.48 3.44 -7.39
C VAL A 433 6.05 4.49 -8.33
N ASP A 434 5.21 5.43 -8.75
CA ASP A 434 5.57 6.58 -9.59
C ASP A 434 5.92 7.77 -8.67
N VAL A 435 7.21 7.99 -8.44
CA VAL A 435 7.68 9.08 -7.57
C VAL A 435 7.95 10.32 -8.41
N ARG A 436 7.25 11.42 -8.13
CA ARG A 436 7.38 12.68 -8.85
C ARG A 436 7.61 13.85 -7.90
N ASP A 437 8.42 14.79 -8.35
CA ASP A 437 8.57 16.07 -7.66
C ASP A 437 7.28 16.88 -7.83
N VAL A 438 6.74 17.39 -6.73
CA VAL A 438 5.45 18.09 -6.73
C VAL A 438 5.53 19.48 -7.38
N ILE A 439 6.71 20.11 -7.40
CA ILE A 439 6.89 21.49 -7.88
C ILE A 439 7.00 21.53 -9.39
N ASN A 440 7.83 20.67 -9.98
CA ASN A 440 8.03 20.64 -11.44
C ASN A 440 7.27 19.50 -12.14
N GLY A 441 6.71 18.54 -11.39
CA GLY A 441 5.96 17.40 -11.92
C GLY A 441 6.84 16.29 -12.53
N GLU A 442 8.16 16.45 -12.54
CA GLU A 442 9.10 15.51 -13.15
C GLU A 442 9.23 14.22 -12.35
N ALA A 443 9.46 13.11 -13.06
CA ALA A 443 9.74 11.84 -12.42
C ALA A 443 11.11 11.84 -11.75
N ILE A 444 11.17 11.42 -10.50
CA ILE A 444 12.42 11.25 -9.77
C ILE A 444 13.06 9.92 -10.20
N ALA A 445 14.34 9.97 -10.56
CA ALA A 445 15.09 8.79 -10.98
C ALA A 445 15.07 7.71 -9.88
N TYR A 446 14.97 6.43 -10.26
CA TYR A 446 14.82 5.32 -9.32
C TYR A 446 15.88 5.30 -8.22
N ARG A 447 17.15 5.49 -8.60
CA ARG A 447 18.28 5.55 -7.64
C ARG A 447 18.17 6.70 -6.64
N LYS A 448 17.52 7.80 -7.04
CA LYS A 448 17.30 8.98 -6.19
C LYS A 448 16.16 8.79 -5.20
N PHE A 449 15.23 7.83 -5.37
CA PHE A 449 14.16 7.62 -4.39
C PHE A 449 14.23 6.29 -3.62
N ILE A 450 14.83 5.25 -4.19
CA ILE A 450 14.82 3.92 -3.56
C ILE A 450 15.61 3.93 -2.25
N ASN A 451 15.07 3.28 -1.22
CA ASN A 451 15.55 3.28 0.16
C ASN A 451 15.53 4.65 0.85
N LYS A 452 14.89 5.67 0.29
CA LYS A 452 14.69 6.99 0.90
C LYS A 452 13.21 7.34 0.99
N TYR A 453 12.53 7.35 -0.16
CA TYR A 453 11.10 7.61 -0.28
C TYR A 453 10.28 6.36 -0.57
N VAL A 454 10.90 5.32 -1.14
CA VAL A 454 10.25 4.03 -1.43
C VAL A 454 11.14 2.91 -0.93
N ILE A 455 10.57 1.91 -0.27
CA ILE A 455 11.27 0.76 0.27
C ILE A 455 10.57 -0.52 -0.18
N LYS A 456 11.33 -1.40 -0.83
CA LYS A 456 10.89 -2.76 -1.13
C LYS A 456 10.66 -3.53 0.16
N VAL A 457 9.46 -4.08 0.31
CA VAL A 457 9.11 -4.98 1.40
C VAL A 457 9.35 -6.43 0.97
N GLU A 458 9.97 -7.20 1.85
CA GLU A 458 10.14 -8.64 1.72
C GLU A 458 9.13 -9.33 2.65
N PRO A 459 8.02 -9.89 2.15
CA PRO A 459 6.90 -10.35 2.98
C PRO A 459 7.33 -11.41 4.01
N HIS A 460 8.26 -12.30 3.63
CA HIS A 460 8.77 -13.33 4.53
C HIS A 460 9.51 -12.75 5.74
N ARG A 461 10.29 -11.69 5.54
CA ARG A 461 10.97 -10.97 6.63
C ARG A 461 9.99 -10.15 7.44
N ALA A 462 9.04 -9.46 6.81
CA ALA A 462 7.99 -8.72 7.51
C ALA A 462 7.17 -9.62 8.46
N ILE A 463 6.97 -10.89 8.12
CA ILE A 463 6.31 -11.90 8.98
C ILE A 463 7.22 -12.38 10.12
N LEU A 464 8.50 -12.64 9.83
CA LEU A 464 9.43 -13.30 10.76
C LEU A 464 10.17 -12.34 11.69
N GLU A 465 10.40 -11.10 11.28
CA GLU A 465 11.13 -10.07 12.00
C GLU A 465 10.15 -9.06 12.62
N PRO A 466 9.93 -9.08 13.95
CA PRO A 466 8.96 -8.19 14.57
C PRO A 466 9.31 -6.70 14.46
N ASP A 467 10.59 -6.37 14.27
CA ASP A 467 11.13 -5.01 14.13
C ASP A 467 11.47 -4.65 12.68
N TYR A 468 10.95 -5.40 11.70
CA TYR A 468 11.26 -5.23 10.28
C TYR A 468 11.08 -3.79 9.77
N PHE A 469 9.86 -3.25 9.86
CA PHE A 469 9.60 -1.89 9.38
C PHE A 469 10.31 -0.82 10.21
N ILE A 470 10.59 -1.08 11.50
CA ILE A 470 11.37 -0.16 12.34
C ILE A 470 12.76 0.04 11.73
N LYS A 471 13.45 -1.06 11.44
CA LYS A 471 14.79 -1.03 10.80
C LYS A 471 14.76 -0.35 9.43
N LEU A 472 13.71 -0.57 8.65
CA LEU A 472 13.54 0.06 7.33
C LEU A 472 13.32 1.57 7.45
N ILE A 473 12.49 2.03 8.39
CA ILE A 473 12.30 3.45 8.68
C ILE A 473 13.63 4.09 9.09
N GLU A 474 14.34 3.50 10.03
CA GLU A 474 15.63 4.02 10.52
C GLU A 474 16.67 4.11 9.39
N THR A 475 16.73 3.09 8.52
CA THR A 475 17.63 3.09 7.35
C THR A 475 17.27 4.19 6.36
N ALA A 476 15.98 4.42 6.11
CA ALA A 476 15.53 5.45 5.18
C ALA A 476 15.67 6.88 5.75
N GLU A 477 15.46 7.07 7.05
CA GLU A 477 15.79 8.33 7.74
C GLU A 477 17.28 8.63 7.57
N GLN A 478 18.16 7.66 7.87
CA GLN A 478 19.60 7.82 7.74
C GLN A 478 20.01 8.19 6.30
N LYS A 479 19.53 7.46 5.29
CA LYS A 479 19.86 7.75 3.89
C LYS A 479 19.36 9.12 3.42
N ARG A 480 18.25 9.59 3.98
CA ARG A 480 17.72 10.93 3.69
C ARG A 480 18.52 12.01 4.41
N ASP A 481 18.98 11.76 5.63
CA ASP A 481 19.89 12.65 6.36
C ASP A 481 21.22 12.83 5.61
N GLU A 482 21.83 11.72 5.16
CA GLU A 482 23.08 11.73 4.37
C GLU A 482 22.91 12.50 3.04
N GLU A 483 21.77 12.35 2.37
CA GLU A 483 21.47 13.11 1.15
C GLU A 483 21.33 14.62 1.44
N ILE A 484 20.60 15.00 2.49
CA ILE A 484 20.43 16.42 2.85
C ILE A 484 21.78 17.04 3.19
N GLU A 485 22.62 16.34 3.96
CA GLU A 485 23.96 16.80 4.30
C GLU A 485 24.83 17.02 3.04
N LYS A 486 24.80 16.09 2.08
CA LYS A 486 25.49 16.26 0.79
C LYS A 486 24.99 17.49 0.02
N ILE A 487 23.68 17.69 -0.05
CA ILE A 487 23.07 18.84 -0.73
C ILE A 487 23.46 20.15 -0.04
N GLU A 488 23.43 20.20 1.30
CA GLU A 488 23.82 21.37 2.09
C GLU A 488 25.31 21.71 1.96
N GLN A 489 26.16 20.70 1.76
CA GLN A 489 27.58 20.85 1.47
C GLN A 489 27.86 21.23 0.00
N GLY A 490 26.84 21.30 -0.85
CA GLY A 490 27.00 21.57 -2.29
C GLY A 490 27.67 20.42 -3.05
N LEU A 491 27.66 19.21 -2.50
CA LEU A 491 28.25 17.99 -3.06
C LEU A 491 27.28 17.20 -3.94
N ASP A 492 26.18 17.83 -4.37
CA ASP A 492 25.18 17.16 -5.22
C ASP A 492 25.72 17.05 -6.65
N SER A 493 26.55 16.01 -6.86
CA SER A 493 27.08 15.64 -8.17
C SER A 493 27.06 14.12 -8.32
N GLU A 494 25.86 13.55 -8.40
CA GLU A 494 25.67 12.18 -8.90
C GLU A 494 25.00 12.17 -10.30
N ASP A 495 25.26 13.21 -11.11
CA ASP A 495 25.04 13.21 -12.57
C ASP A 495 26.37 13.02 -13.35
N GLU A 496 27.24 12.12 -12.88
CA GLU A 496 28.48 11.76 -13.60
C GLU A 496 28.25 10.89 -14.85
N GLY A 497 27.02 10.52 -15.17
CA GLY A 497 26.70 9.71 -16.36
C GLY A 497 26.40 10.49 -17.65
N GLN A 498 26.09 11.80 -17.57
CA GLN A 498 25.58 12.57 -18.73
C GLN A 498 26.20 13.96 -18.88
N ARG A 499 27.30 14.28 -18.19
CA ARG A 499 27.97 15.59 -18.28
C ARG A 499 28.84 15.80 -19.53
N ASN A 500 28.62 15.01 -20.59
CA ASN A 500 29.16 15.27 -21.92
C ASN A 500 28.01 15.38 -22.93
N GLN A 501 27.15 16.39 -22.78
CA GLN A 501 26.50 17.15 -23.87
C GLN A 501 25.48 18.17 -23.31
N SER A 502 25.93 19.37 -22.94
CA SER A 502 25.32 20.66 -23.31
C SER A 502 25.95 21.78 -22.47
N LEU A 503 26.61 22.71 -23.16
CA LEU A 503 27.10 23.96 -22.59
C LEU A 503 25.93 24.95 -22.48
N GLU A 504 24.98 24.67 -21.60
CA GLU A 504 24.01 25.68 -21.15
C GLU A 504 23.92 25.57 -19.63
N ASN A 505 24.34 26.64 -18.96
CA ASN A 505 24.38 26.72 -17.51
C ASN A 505 22.93 26.67 -16.96
N GLU A 506 22.65 25.85 -15.95
CA GLU A 506 21.31 25.70 -15.36
C GLU A 506 20.72 27.03 -14.85
N TRP A 507 21.60 27.97 -14.48
CA TRP A 507 21.20 29.36 -14.22
C TRP A 507 20.54 30.03 -15.43
N GLU A 508 21.13 29.89 -16.61
CA GLU A 508 20.60 30.47 -17.85
C GLU A 508 19.33 29.74 -18.29
N LYS A 509 19.25 28.41 -18.12
CA LYS A 509 18.02 27.66 -18.37
C LYS A 509 16.87 28.14 -17.49
N LEU A 510 17.12 28.33 -16.19
CA LEU A 510 16.12 28.87 -15.27
C LEU A 510 15.69 30.28 -15.69
N GLN A 511 16.64 31.15 -16.06
CA GLN A 511 16.34 32.51 -16.53
C GLN A 511 15.57 32.55 -17.86
N ASN A 512 15.73 31.53 -18.71
CA ASN A 512 15.08 31.43 -20.01
C ASN A 512 13.71 30.74 -19.96
N LEU A 513 13.24 30.30 -18.78
CA LEU A 513 11.92 29.72 -18.64
C LEU A 513 10.82 30.76 -18.96
N PRO A 514 9.68 30.32 -19.53
CA PRO A 514 8.49 31.15 -19.59
C PRO A 514 8.13 31.70 -18.21
N ASN A 515 7.60 32.94 -18.16
CA ASN A 515 7.30 33.63 -16.90
C ASN A 515 6.52 32.78 -15.89
N GLU A 516 5.53 32.04 -16.37
CA GLU A 516 4.70 31.15 -15.55
C GLU A 516 5.52 30.04 -14.90
N GLU A 517 6.36 29.36 -15.68
CA GLU A 517 7.19 28.24 -15.21
C GLU A 517 8.32 28.74 -14.29
N TYR A 518 8.88 29.92 -14.58
CA TYR A 518 9.84 30.58 -13.71
C TYR A 518 9.23 30.86 -12.33
N LEU A 519 8.03 31.44 -12.27
CA LEU A 519 7.36 31.76 -11.00
C LEU A 519 6.94 30.49 -10.25
N MET A 520 6.45 29.48 -10.96
CA MET A 520 6.14 28.15 -10.41
C MET A 520 7.34 27.53 -9.68
N LYS A 521 8.54 27.61 -10.28
CA LYS A 521 9.76 27.03 -9.70
C LYS A 521 10.42 27.89 -8.64
N THR A 522 10.28 29.22 -8.70
CA THR A 522 11.08 30.14 -7.86
C THR A 522 10.32 30.74 -6.68
N VAL A 523 9.04 31.10 -6.82
CA VAL A 523 8.33 31.90 -5.81
C VAL A 523 7.10 31.18 -5.27
N LEU A 524 6.36 30.49 -6.13
CA LEU A 524 5.08 29.85 -5.76
C LEU A 524 5.17 28.86 -4.61
N PRO A 525 6.22 28.02 -4.44
CA PRO A 525 6.24 27.02 -3.39
C PRO A 525 6.13 27.65 -1.98
N VAL A 526 6.95 28.65 -1.70
CA VAL A 526 6.96 29.36 -0.40
C VAL A 526 5.79 30.32 -0.29
N LEU A 527 5.37 30.95 -1.40
CA LEU A 527 4.21 31.84 -1.43
C LEU A 527 2.92 31.12 -1.07
N TYR A 528 2.70 29.93 -1.62
CA TYR A 528 1.51 29.14 -1.35
C TYR A 528 1.46 28.69 0.12
N GLN A 529 2.60 28.25 0.67
CA GLN A 529 2.70 27.94 2.10
C GLN A 529 2.38 29.15 2.98
N GLY A 530 2.91 30.33 2.62
CA GLY A 530 2.63 31.57 3.34
C GLY A 530 1.17 32.00 3.28
N MET A 531 0.55 31.91 2.09
CA MET A 531 -0.86 32.24 1.90
C MET A 531 -1.78 31.34 2.73
N ARG A 532 -1.44 30.06 2.87
CA ARG A 532 -2.17 29.13 3.76
C ARG A 532 -2.10 29.54 5.22
N VAL A 533 -0.95 30.00 5.70
CA VAL A 533 -0.84 30.48 7.09
C VAL A 533 -1.64 31.75 7.29
N VAL A 534 -1.66 32.67 6.31
CA VAL A 534 -2.51 33.86 6.36
C VAL A 534 -4.01 33.50 6.37
N ASP A 535 -4.41 32.50 5.59
CA ASP A 535 -5.78 32.02 5.56
C ASP A 535 -6.22 31.43 6.91
N LEU A 536 -5.33 30.68 7.56
CA LEU A 536 -5.59 30.05 8.85
C LEU A 536 -5.60 31.04 10.02
N GLU A 537 -4.60 31.92 10.09
CA GLU A 537 -4.37 32.78 11.25
C GLU A 537 -5.16 34.10 11.19
N ARG A 538 -5.71 34.46 10.02
CA ARG A 538 -6.46 35.71 9.77
C ARG A 538 -5.80 36.94 10.42
N PRO A 539 -4.49 37.18 10.21
CA PRO A 539 -3.78 38.26 10.88
C PRO A 539 -4.34 39.63 10.49
N VAL A 540 -4.25 40.58 11.41
CA VAL A 540 -4.76 41.96 11.22
C VAL A 540 -4.16 42.63 9.99
N SER A 541 -2.89 42.36 9.70
CA SER A 541 -2.17 42.82 8.49
C SER A 541 -1.74 41.61 7.64
N PRO A 542 -2.61 41.07 6.76
CA PRO A 542 -2.33 39.85 6.02
C PRO A 542 -1.15 39.96 5.05
N LEU A 543 -0.97 41.12 4.41
CA LEU A 543 0.15 41.33 3.48
C LEU A 543 1.50 41.43 4.21
N GLU A 544 1.56 42.15 5.33
CA GLU A 544 2.79 42.25 6.14
C GLU A 544 3.16 40.90 6.74
N TYR A 545 2.17 40.14 7.20
CA TYR A 545 2.37 38.80 7.71
C TYR A 545 2.92 37.86 6.62
N LEU A 546 2.32 37.88 5.43
CA LEU A 546 2.77 37.09 4.28
C LEU A 546 4.20 37.47 3.89
N ALA A 547 4.51 38.77 3.81
CA ALA A 547 5.85 39.25 3.46
C ALA A 547 6.89 38.78 4.48
N ILE A 548 6.60 38.89 5.79
CA ILE A 548 7.49 38.39 6.85
C ILE A 548 7.65 36.87 6.77
N TYR A 549 6.57 36.15 6.47
CA TYR A 549 6.62 34.70 6.27
C TYR A 549 7.56 34.34 5.12
N LEU A 550 7.40 34.97 3.96
CA LEU A 550 8.26 34.76 2.80
C LEU A 550 9.74 35.06 3.12
N LEU A 551 10.01 36.17 3.81
CA LEU A 551 11.37 36.55 4.20
C LEU A 551 12.01 35.59 5.20
N LYS A 552 11.22 35.00 6.11
CA LYS A 552 11.71 34.02 7.09
C LYS A 552 12.00 32.65 6.50
N HIS A 553 11.41 32.33 5.34
CA HIS A 553 11.52 31.03 4.69
C HIS A 553 12.15 31.16 3.29
N GLN A 554 12.85 32.26 3.02
CA GLN A 554 13.48 32.52 1.71
C GLN A 554 14.58 31.50 1.36
N ASP A 555 15.18 30.88 2.38
CA ASP A 555 16.16 29.81 2.29
C ASP A 555 15.60 28.48 1.76
N GLN A 556 14.26 28.34 1.77
CA GLN A 556 13.58 27.21 1.12
C GLN A 556 13.59 27.33 -0.41
N ILE A 557 13.83 28.52 -0.96
CA ILE A 557 13.99 28.73 -2.40
C ILE A 557 15.46 28.54 -2.76
N LYS A 558 15.81 27.37 -3.31
CA LYS A 558 17.16 27.08 -3.81
C LYS A 558 17.26 27.41 -5.29
N LEU A 559 17.95 28.50 -5.61
CA LEU A 559 18.27 28.86 -6.99
C LEU A 559 19.61 28.22 -7.40
N PRO A 560 19.78 27.84 -8.68
CA PRO A 560 21.07 27.40 -9.21
C PRO A 560 22.15 28.48 -9.00
N PRO A 561 23.44 28.11 -8.94
CA PRO A 561 24.51 29.07 -8.73
C PRO A 561 24.68 30.00 -9.94
N LYS A 562 24.79 31.32 -9.70
CA LYS A 562 25.11 32.30 -10.75
C LYS A 562 26.50 32.00 -11.33
N PRO A 563 26.68 32.02 -12.67
CA PRO A 563 28.02 31.93 -13.25
C PRO A 563 28.90 33.07 -12.73
N GLN A 564 30.07 32.72 -12.20
CA GLN A 564 31.07 33.71 -11.81
C GLN A 564 31.59 34.40 -13.07
N GLN A 565 31.39 35.72 -13.17
CA GLN A 565 32.01 36.52 -14.22
C GLN A 565 33.54 36.38 -14.05
N GLN A 566 34.21 35.76 -15.03
CA GLN A 566 35.66 35.82 -15.12
C GLN A 566 36.05 37.30 -15.24
N ASN A 567 36.63 37.84 -14.19
CA ASN A 567 37.29 39.14 -14.24
C ASN A 567 38.39 39.06 -15.31
N GLN A 568 38.15 39.71 -16.45
CA GLN A 568 39.20 40.05 -17.39
C GLN A 568 40.12 41.07 -16.70
N GLY A 569 41.18 40.56 -16.08
CA GLY A 569 42.30 41.38 -15.63
C GLY A 569 42.93 42.06 -16.84
N ALA A 570 42.88 43.39 -16.85
CA ALA A 570 43.53 44.24 -17.82
C ALA A 570 45.04 43.94 -17.87
N SER A 571 45.55 43.62 -19.06
CA SER A 571 46.98 43.71 -19.36
C SER A 571 47.41 45.17 -19.34
N LEU A 572 48.41 45.47 -18.50
CA LEU A 572 49.44 46.47 -18.77
C LEU A 572 50.80 45.83 -18.52
#